data_AF-A0A1L8MA98-F1
#
_entry.id   AF-A0A1L8MA98-F1
#
_cell.length_a   1.000
_cell.length_b   1.000
_cell.length_c   1.000
_cell.angle_alpha   90.00
_cell.angle_beta   90.00
_cell.angle_gamma   90.00
#
_symmetry.space_group_name_H-M   'P 1'
#
loop_
_entity.id
_entity.type
_entity.pdbx_description
1 polymer ?
#
loop_
_entity_poly.entity_id
_entity_poly.type
_entity_poly.pdbx_seq_one_letter_code
_entity_poly.pdbx_strand_id
1 'polypeptide(L)'
;MDVDKNKYKVWKLPNWLLVHWIINPGLAFNELVLGQRIPKVSLIDKQSDAPLMERQYVPCPHCNTIHNGLLWSKKNAFGNWFGYVCPSCHNIIPCLWNITSILLLTITFPIWGWFKTSLKNKWLRNRIERLQDVSGNELPTAQKTSWLKMGLLYAAFMFCVMALPDIIRGKATYTDIGIQVIIWLVAGLLFGGLMQLILGQSKSKNE
;
A
#
# COMPACT_ATOMS: atom_id res chain seq x y z
N MET A 1 -9.74 23.04 0.99
CA MET A 1 -8.29 23.06 0.72
C MET A 1 -8.09 23.29 -0.76
N ASP A 2 -7.44 24.39 -1.11
CA ASP A 2 -7.06 24.68 -2.49
C ASP A 2 -5.68 24.11 -2.77
N VAL A 3 -5.63 23.10 -3.63
CA VAL A 3 -4.38 22.46 -4.05
C VAL A 3 -3.97 23.08 -5.37
N ASP A 4 -2.71 23.50 -5.47
CA ASP A 4 -2.11 23.91 -6.74
C ASP A 4 -2.13 22.74 -7.72
N LYS A 5 -3.04 22.80 -8.70
CA LYS A 5 -3.23 21.79 -9.74
C LYS A 5 -2.09 21.79 -10.77
N ASN A 6 -1.31 22.86 -10.84
CA ASN A 6 -0.13 22.94 -11.72
C ASN A 6 1.00 22.09 -11.15
N LYS A 7 1.22 22.17 -9.83
CA LYS A 7 2.21 21.36 -9.13
C LYS A 7 1.75 19.92 -8.88
N TYR A 8 0.52 19.72 -8.42
CA TYR A 8 0.05 18.41 -7.95
C TYR A 8 -1.03 17.79 -8.83
N LYS A 9 -0.89 16.49 -9.10
CA LYS A 9 -1.97 15.62 -9.60
C LYS A 9 -2.71 15.04 -8.40
N VAL A 10 -4.00 15.32 -8.28
CA VAL A 10 -4.84 14.78 -7.21
C VAL A 10 -5.23 13.34 -7.56
N TRP A 11 -4.90 12.40 -6.67
CA TRP A 11 -5.38 11.02 -6.69
C TRP A 11 -6.49 10.86 -5.66
N LYS A 12 -7.67 10.56 -6.19
CA LYS A 12 -8.89 10.23 -5.44
C LYS A 12 -9.71 9.26 -6.30
N LEU A 13 -10.79 8.72 -5.76
CA LEU A 13 -11.75 7.95 -6.57
C LEU A 13 -12.27 8.79 -7.75
N PRO A 14 -12.48 8.19 -8.94
CA PRO A 14 -12.51 6.74 -9.24
C PRO A 14 -11.20 6.17 -9.84
N ASN A 15 -10.03 6.47 -9.26
CA ASN A 15 -8.77 5.82 -9.68
C ASN A 15 -8.82 4.29 -9.51
N TRP A 16 -8.45 3.52 -10.55
CA TRP A 16 -8.51 2.05 -10.56
C TRP A 16 -7.76 1.37 -9.42
N LEU A 17 -6.58 1.88 -9.04
CA LEU A 17 -5.82 1.33 -7.91
C LEU A 17 -6.58 1.48 -6.58
N LEU A 18 -7.27 2.61 -6.40
CA LEU A 18 -8.10 2.87 -5.23
C LEU A 18 -9.39 2.04 -5.26
N VAL A 19 -9.98 1.84 -6.44
CA VAL A 19 -11.13 0.95 -6.61
C VAL A 19 -10.76 -0.49 -6.27
N HIS A 20 -9.64 -1.00 -6.80
CA HIS A 20 -9.10 -2.31 -6.45
C HIS A 20 -8.89 -2.45 -4.93
N TRP A 21 -8.38 -1.41 -4.27
CA TRP A 21 -8.25 -1.40 -2.81
C TRP A 21 -9.57 -1.60 -2.08
N ILE A 22 -10.66 -0.99 -2.57
CA ILE A 22 -11.97 -1.05 -1.93
C ILE A 22 -12.64 -2.42 -2.11
N ILE A 23 -12.47 -3.05 -3.27
CA ILE A 23 -13.23 -4.26 -3.64
C ILE A 23 -12.49 -5.57 -3.36
N ASN A 24 -11.15 -5.58 -3.31
CA ASN A 24 -10.40 -6.83 -3.19
C ASN A 24 -10.51 -7.39 -1.76
N PRO A 25 -11.15 -8.55 -1.55
CA PRO A 25 -11.34 -9.10 -0.20
C PRO A 25 -10.03 -9.49 0.49
N GLY A 26 -8.97 -9.82 -0.26
CA GLY A 26 -7.67 -10.15 0.32
C GLY A 26 -7.02 -8.97 1.05
N LEU A 27 -7.35 -7.73 0.67
CA LEU A 27 -6.84 -6.54 1.34
C LEU A 27 -7.48 -6.27 2.70
N ALA A 28 -8.58 -6.96 3.04
CA ALA A 28 -9.15 -6.88 4.39
C ALA A 28 -8.17 -7.41 5.45
N PHE A 29 -7.36 -8.42 5.11
CA PHE A 29 -6.28 -8.88 5.99
C PHE A 29 -5.26 -7.76 6.26
N ASN A 30 -4.85 -7.04 5.21
CA ASN A 30 -3.92 -5.92 5.35
C ASN A 30 -4.50 -4.79 6.21
N GLU A 31 -5.79 -4.45 6.04
CA GLU A 31 -6.42 -3.39 6.81
C GLU A 31 -6.68 -3.77 8.27
N LEU A 32 -7.22 -4.97 8.52
CA LEU A 32 -7.68 -5.37 9.85
C LEU A 32 -6.55 -5.96 10.71
N VAL A 33 -5.71 -6.82 10.13
CA VAL A 33 -4.64 -7.50 10.87
C VAL A 33 -3.39 -6.63 10.90
N LEU A 34 -2.91 -6.19 9.74
CA LEU A 34 -1.68 -5.41 9.65
C LEU A 34 -1.89 -3.91 9.91
N GLY A 35 -3.12 -3.40 9.84
CA GLY A 35 -3.39 -1.97 9.96
C GLY A 35 -2.83 -1.14 8.80
N GLN A 36 -2.62 -1.73 7.62
CA GLN A 36 -2.20 -0.98 6.44
C GLN A 36 -3.36 -0.13 5.92
N ARG A 37 -3.10 1.12 5.51
CA ARG A 37 -4.13 2.04 5.01
C ARG A 37 -3.70 2.76 3.75
N ILE A 38 -4.70 3.24 3.02
CA ILE A 38 -4.51 4.20 1.93
C ILE A 38 -5.34 5.45 2.23
N PRO A 39 -4.78 6.67 2.17
CA PRO A 39 -5.53 7.91 2.39
C PRO A 39 -6.60 8.10 1.30
N LYS A 40 -7.72 8.75 1.63
CA LYS A 40 -8.78 9.03 0.64
C LYS A 40 -8.31 9.94 -0.49
N VAL A 41 -7.35 10.80 -0.20
CA VAL A 41 -6.76 11.76 -1.13
C VAL A 41 -5.25 11.67 -0.99
N SER A 42 -4.57 11.50 -2.12
CA SER A 42 -3.13 11.67 -2.24
C SER A 42 -2.83 12.70 -3.32
N LEU A 43 -1.72 13.39 -3.19
CA LEU A 43 -1.20 14.33 -4.18
C LEU A 43 0.08 13.74 -4.76
N ILE A 44 0.26 13.88 -6.08
CA ILE A 44 1.49 13.47 -6.76
C ILE A 44 2.13 14.69 -7.38
N ASP A 45 3.37 14.95 -7.04
CA ASP A 45 4.14 16.04 -7.64
C ASP A 45 4.42 15.74 -9.12
N LYS A 46 4.06 16.69 -10.01
CA LYS A 46 4.28 16.58 -11.46
C LYS A 46 5.65 17.13 -11.90
N GLN A 47 6.24 17.97 -11.07
CA GLN A 47 7.48 18.70 -11.33
C GLN A 47 8.71 17.91 -10.89
N SER A 48 8.58 17.12 -9.81
CA SER A 48 9.67 16.27 -9.34
C SER A 48 9.94 15.06 -10.27
N ASP A 49 11.22 14.79 -10.50
CA ASP A 49 11.72 13.63 -11.25
C ASP A 49 11.94 12.38 -10.37
N ALA A 50 11.65 12.50 -9.08
CA ALA A 50 11.79 11.42 -8.11
C ALA A 50 10.83 10.25 -8.42
N PRO A 51 11.15 9.02 -7.97
CA PRO A 51 10.26 7.87 -8.09
C PRO A 51 8.87 8.14 -7.52
N LEU A 52 7.86 7.46 -8.04
CA LEU A 52 6.45 7.65 -7.67
C LEU A 52 6.21 7.66 -6.15
N MET A 53 6.91 6.80 -5.40
CA MET A 53 6.77 6.70 -3.95
C MET A 53 7.26 7.95 -3.20
N GLU A 54 8.27 8.65 -3.72
CA GLU A 54 8.89 9.80 -3.06
C GLU A 54 8.16 11.11 -3.36
N ARG A 55 7.52 11.18 -4.54
CA ARG A 55 6.70 12.32 -4.98
C ARG A 55 5.23 12.23 -4.58
N GLN A 56 4.88 11.27 -3.73
CA GLN A 56 3.53 11.16 -3.14
C GLN A 56 3.44 11.99 -1.87
N TYR A 57 2.33 12.70 -1.72
CA TYR A 57 2.02 13.51 -0.56
C TYR A 57 0.61 13.24 -0.07
N VAL A 58 0.39 13.39 1.24
CA VAL A 58 -0.91 13.22 1.89
C VAL A 58 -1.31 14.56 2.52
N PRO A 59 -2.38 15.19 2.03
CA PRO A 59 -2.89 16.41 2.63
C PRO A 59 -3.72 16.10 3.88
N CYS A 60 -3.55 16.89 4.94
CA CYS A 60 -4.42 16.84 6.10
C CYS A 60 -5.63 17.77 5.89
N PRO A 61 -6.89 17.27 5.95
CA PRO A 61 -8.07 18.11 5.76
C PRO A 61 -8.36 19.04 6.95
N HIS A 62 -7.71 18.80 8.10
CA HIS A 62 -7.98 19.55 9.34
C HIS A 62 -7.11 20.82 9.46
N CYS A 63 -5.82 20.72 9.13
CA CYS A 63 -4.88 21.85 9.22
C CYS A 63 -4.26 22.26 7.87
N ASN A 64 -4.69 21.66 6.76
CA ASN A 64 -4.22 21.92 5.40
C ASN A 64 -2.71 21.71 5.16
N THR A 65 -1.99 21.09 6.11
CA THR A 65 -0.59 20.73 5.92
C THR A 65 -0.47 19.56 4.97
N ILE A 66 0.55 19.60 4.11
CA ILE A 66 0.85 18.55 3.13
C ILE A 66 2.08 17.80 3.63
N HIS A 67 1.94 16.50 3.85
CA HIS A 67 3.03 15.64 4.32
C HIS A 67 3.54 14.75 3.21
N ASN A 68 4.84 14.43 3.20
CA ASN A 68 5.36 13.41 2.31
C ASN A 68 4.75 12.04 2.68
N GLY A 69 4.30 11.27 1.68
CA GLY A 69 3.66 9.98 1.85
C GLY A 69 4.58 8.92 2.49
N LEU A 70 5.89 9.09 2.37
CA LEU A 70 6.90 8.24 2.99
C LEU A 70 6.83 8.22 4.52
N LEU A 71 6.20 9.22 5.15
CA LEU A 71 5.99 9.26 6.60
C LEU A 71 5.28 8.00 7.13
N TRP A 72 4.37 7.44 6.33
CA TRP A 72 3.61 6.22 6.64
C TRP A 72 4.10 5.02 5.80
N SER A 73 5.40 4.96 5.50
CA SER A 73 6.03 3.87 4.76
C SER A 73 7.02 3.07 5.62
N LYS A 74 7.60 2.00 5.05
CA LYS A 74 8.55 1.09 5.71
C LYS A 74 8.06 0.66 7.09
N LYS A 75 8.77 1.04 8.16
CA LYS A 75 8.43 0.69 9.54
C LYS A 75 7.03 1.19 9.91
N ASN A 76 6.58 2.33 9.38
CA ASN A 76 5.30 2.98 9.73
C ASN A 76 4.13 2.62 8.80
N ALA A 77 4.35 1.73 7.83
CA ALA A 77 3.29 1.28 6.93
C ALA A 77 2.15 0.57 7.66
N PHE A 78 2.46 -0.09 8.77
CA PHE A 78 1.55 -0.96 9.52
C PHE A 78 1.10 -0.38 10.85
N GLY A 79 -0.05 -0.85 11.31
CA GLY A 79 -0.72 -0.46 12.55
C GLY A 79 -1.52 0.83 12.46
N ASN A 80 -1.85 1.31 11.27
CA ASN A 80 -2.67 2.51 11.02
C ASN A 80 -4.18 2.20 11.08
N TRP A 81 -4.64 1.33 11.99
CA TRP A 81 -6.02 0.78 11.99
C TRP A 81 -7.12 1.85 11.90
N PHE A 82 -6.97 2.97 12.64
CA PHE A 82 -7.95 4.06 12.63
C PHE A 82 -7.70 5.12 11.55
N GLY A 83 -6.61 5.03 10.80
CA GLY A 83 -6.20 5.99 9.77
C GLY A 83 -4.79 6.53 9.99
N TYR A 84 -4.42 7.54 9.22
CA TYR A 84 -3.14 8.24 9.39
C TYR A 84 -3.27 9.35 10.41
N VAL A 85 -2.30 9.51 11.30
CA VAL A 85 -2.24 10.63 12.25
C VAL A 85 -1.40 11.73 11.63
N CYS A 86 -1.93 12.95 11.59
CA CYS A 86 -1.20 14.12 11.13
C CYS A 86 -0.16 14.55 12.18
N PRO A 87 1.13 14.72 11.84
CA PRO A 87 2.14 15.15 12.80
C PRO A 87 1.98 16.63 13.24
N SER A 88 1.26 17.45 12.46
CA SER A 88 1.09 18.88 12.78
C SER A 88 -0.09 19.15 13.71
N CYS A 89 -1.24 18.49 13.52
CA CYS A 89 -2.45 18.74 14.31
C CYS A 89 -2.95 17.54 15.11
N HIS A 90 -2.27 16.39 15.02
CA HIS A 90 -2.62 15.12 15.68
C HIS A 90 -4.01 14.56 15.34
N ASN A 91 -4.76 15.18 14.44
CA ASN A 91 -6.02 14.65 13.94
C ASN A 91 -5.80 13.50 12.97
N ILE A 92 -6.81 12.64 12.88
CA ILE A 92 -6.82 11.49 11.98
C ILE A 92 -7.18 11.96 10.57
N ILE A 93 -6.27 11.74 9.63
CA ILE A 93 -6.46 11.91 8.19
C ILE A 93 -7.32 10.74 7.69
N PRO A 94 -8.41 11.01 6.95
CA PRO A 94 -9.32 9.97 6.50
C PRO A 94 -8.68 9.04 5.46
N CYS A 95 -8.84 7.74 5.69
CA CYS A 95 -8.41 6.67 4.78
C CYS A 95 -9.59 6.01 4.08
N LEU A 96 -9.30 5.33 2.97
CA LEU A 96 -10.23 4.43 2.31
C LEU A 96 -10.48 3.22 3.21
N TRP A 97 -11.66 2.63 3.00
CA TRP A 97 -12.05 1.38 3.63
C TRP A 97 -12.34 0.36 2.54
N ASN A 98 -11.87 -0.86 2.75
CA ASN A 98 -12.29 -2.01 1.99
C ASN A 98 -13.69 -2.46 2.43
N ILE A 99 -14.54 -2.86 1.47
CA ILE A 99 -15.92 -3.28 1.74
C ILE A 99 -15.94 -4.52 2.64
N THR A 100 -15.06 -5.48 2.39
CA THR A 100 -14.92 -6.71 3.20
C THR A 100 -14.47 -6.37 4.62
N SER A 101 -13.56 -5.41 4.81
CA SER A 101 -13.18 -4.92 6.14
C SER A 101 -14.38 -4.37 6.91
N ILE A 102 -15.22 -3.55 6.26
CA ILE A 102 -16.41 -2.98 6.88
C ILE A 102 -17.39 -4.09 7.28
N LEU A 103 -17.62 -5.06 6.38
CA LEU A 103 -18.51 -6.19 6.64
C LEU A 103 -18.04 -6.99 7.86
N LEU A 104 -16.76 -7.37 7.90
CA LEU A 104 -16.17 -8.11 9.02
C LEU A 104 -16.24 -7.32 10.33
N LEU A 105 -15.92 -6.02 10.31
CA LEU A 105 -16.02 -5.16 11.49
C LEU A 105 -17.45 -5.03 11.99
N THR A 106 -18.43 -4.99 11.08
CA THR A 106 -19.86 -4.91 11.43
C THR A 106 -20.33 -6.20 12.10
N ILE A 107 -20.00 -7.36 11.52
CA ILE A 107 -20.34 -8.68 12.07
C ILE A 107 -19.67 -8.90 13.42
N THR A 108 -18.41 -8.50 13.57
CA THR A 108 -17.64 -8.67 14.81
C THR A 108 -17.88 -7.56 15.84
N PHE A 109 -18.65 -6.52 15.51
CA PHE A 109 -18.87 -5.35 16.37
C PHE A 109 -19.32 -5.70 17.79
N PRO A 110 -20.22 -6.68 18.03
CA PRO A 110 -20.63 -7.04 19.40
C PRO A 110 -19.46 -7.43 20.32
N ILE A 111 -18.36 -7.94 19.77
CA ILE A 111 -17.20 -8.43 20.54
C ILE A 111 -16.32 -7.27 21.03
N TRP A 112 -16.08 -6.26 20.18
CA TRP A 112 -15.09 -5.20 20.45
C TRP A 112 -15.66 -3.79 20.52
N GLY A 113 -16.94 -3.60 20.18
CA GLY A 113 -17.60 -2.30 20.12
C GLY A 113 -17.52 -1.50 21.42
N TRP A 114 -17.65 -2.19 22.55
CA TRP A 114 -17.55 -1.64 23.91
C TRP A 114 -16.17 -1.03 24.20
N PHE A 115 -15.12 -1.60 23.63
CA PHE A 115 -13.74 -1.17 23.85
C PHE A 115 -13.20 -0.25 22.76
N LYS A 116 -13.98 0.02 21.70
CA LYS A 116 -13.56 0.80 20.53
C LYS A 116 -12.92 2.13 20.91
N THR A 117 -13.54 2.89 21.80
CA THR A 117 -13.06 4.22 22.21
C THR A 117 -11.73 4.11 22.97
N SER A 118 -11.63 3.18 23.91
CA SER A 118 -10.41 2.92 24.68
C SER A 118 -9.26 2.47 23.78
N LEU A 119 -9.54 1.55 22.84
CA LEU A 119 -8.57 1.10 21.84
C LEU A 119 -8.11 2.25 20.95
N LYS A 120 -9.03 3.09 20.46
CA LYS A 120 -8.71 4.25 19.62
C LYS A 120 -7.82 5.26 20.37
N ASN A 121 -8.12 5.56 21.63
CA ASN A 121 -7.36 6.52 22.42
C ASN A 121 -5.96 5.99 22.77
N LYS A 122 -5.85 4.70 23.13
CA LYS A 122 -4.56 4.05 23.36
C LYS A 122 -3.73 4.02 22.08
N TRP A 123 -4.35 3.65 20.96
CA TRP A 123 -3.71 3.67 19.65
C TRP A 123 -3.22 5.06 19.26
N LEU A 124 -4.06 6.10 19.43
CA LEU A 124 -3.73 7.47 19.03
C LEU A 124 -2.51 8.00 19.78
N ARG A 125 -2.45 7.79 21.10
CA ARG A 125 -1.29 8.17 21.93
C ARG A 125 0.00 7.52 21.43
N ASN A 126 -0.01 6.19 21.29
CA ASN A 126 1.14 5.44 20.78
C ASN A 126 1.56 5.89 19.36
N ARG A 127 0.60 6.34 18.54
CA ARG A 127 0.90 6.83 17.18
C ARG A 127 1.53 8.21 17.16
N ILE A 128 1.09 9.11 18.03
CA ILE A 128 1.68 10.44 18.15
C ILE A 128 3.14 10.33 18.57
N GLU A 129 3.43 9.54 19.62
CA GLU A 129 4.79 9.28 20.10
C GLU A 129 5.69 8.74 18.98
N ARG A 130 5.20 7.75 18.23
CA ARG A 130 5.94 7.14 17.13
C ARG A 130 6.23 8.12 15.97
N LEU A 131 5.32 9.05 15.69
CA LEU A 131 5.50 10.01 14.60
C LEU A 131 6.44 11.16 14.96
N GLN A 132 6.57 11.49 16.25
CA GLN A 132 7.56 12.47 16.72
C GLN A 132 8.98 11.98 16.44
N ASP A 133 9.26 10.69 16.70
CA ASP A 133 10.54 10.06 16.38
C ASP A 133 10.85 10.12 14.87
N VAL A 134 9.85 9.93 14.02
CA VAL A 134 10.06 9.84 12.56
C VAL A 134 10.15 11.22 11.91
N SER A 135 9.42 12.21 12.43
CA SER A 135 9.41 13.57 11.85
C SER A 135 10.75 14.30 12.04
N GLY A 136 11.57 13.87 13.01
CA GLY A 136 12.95 14.35 13.21
C GLY A 136 14.01 13.59 12.42
N ASN A 137 13.66 12.50 11.74
CA ASN A 137 14.59 11.64 11.00
C ASN A 137 14.46 11.85 9.48
N GLU A 138 15.53 11.54 8.74
CA GLU A 138 15.49 11.58 7.27
C GLU A 138 14.44 10.61 6.71
N LEU A 139 13.67 11.09 5.74
CA LEU A 139 12.64 10.28 5.10
C LEU A 139 13.28 9.11 4.33
N PRO A 140 12.64 7.93 4.34
CA PRO A 140 13.19 6.78 3.66
C PRO A 140 13.18 6.96 2.14
N THR A 141 14.34 6.80 1.50
CA THR A 141 14.43 6.76 0.03
C THR A 141 13.86 5.45 -0.53
N ALA A 142 13.30 5.54 -1.73
CA ALA A 142 12.82 4.40 -2.50
C ALA A 142 14.02 3.58 -2.99
N GLN A 143 14.05 2.31 -2.61
CA GLN A 143 15.09 1.40 -3.09
C GLN A 143 14.87 1.07 -4.56
N LYS A 144 15.95 1.09 -5.35
CA LYS A 144 15.95 0.60 -6.74
C LYS A 144 15.89 -0.94 -6.72
N THR A 145 14.71 -1.50 -6.53
CA THR A 145 14.50 -2.94 -6.68
C THR A 145 14.56 -3.30 -8.16
N SER A 146 15.40 -4.27 -8.53
CA SER A 146 15.45 -4.78 -9.90
C SER A 146 14.12 -5.45 -10.26
N TRP A 147 13.50 -4.99 -11.35
CA TRP A 147 12.24 -5.53 -11.86
C TRP A 147 12.33 -7.03 -12.16
N LEU A 148 13.51 -7.51 -12.60
CA LEU A 148 13.79 -8.92 -12.83
C LEU A 148 13.71 -9.71 -11.52
N LYS A 149 14.34 -9.22 -10.45
CA LYS A 149 14.30 -9.90 -9.15
C LYS A 149 12.86 -10.00 -8.63
N MET A 150 12.09 -8.93 -8.76
CA MET A 150 10.69 -8.91 -8.35
C MET A 150 9.83 -9.86 -9.18
N GLY A 151 10.03 -9.90 -10.50
CA GLY A 151 9.32 -10.81 -11.40
C GLY A 151 9.64 -12.28 -11.14
N LEU A 152 10.92 -12.61 -10.93
CA LEU A 152 11.36 -13.98 -10.60
C LEU A 152 10.86 -14.43 -9.23
N LEU A 153 10.87 -13.55 -8.22
CA LEU A 153 10.29 -13.86 -6.91
C LEU A 153 8.79 -14.12 -6.99
N TYR A 154 8.06 -13.32 -7.78
CA TYR A 154 6.64 -13.54 -8.03
C TYR A 154 6.39 -14.88 -8.74
N ALA A 155 7.16 -15.19 -9.79
CA ALA A 155 7.08 -16.47 -10.49
C ALA A 155 7.27 -17.66 -9.54
N ALA A 156 8.33 -17.61 -8.73
CA ALA A 156 8.65 -18.66 -7.76
C ALA A 156 7.53 -18.82 -6.72
N PHE A 157 7.03 -17.71 -6.17
CA PHE A 157 5.93 -17.73 -5.21
C PHE A 157 4.67 -18.34 -5.81
N MET A 158 4.27 -17.89 -7.00
CA MET A 158 3.06 -18.40 -7.67
C MET A 158 3.20 -19.87 -8.06
N PHE A 159 4.37 -20.32 -8.51
CA PHE A 159 4.61 -21.74 -8.75
C PHE A 159 4.43 -22.57 -7.47
N CYS A 160 5.00 -22.11 -6.34
CA CYS A 160 4.86 -22.79 -5.06
C CYS A 160 3.41 -22.84 -4.54
N VAL A 161 2.62 -21.80 -4.76
CA VAL A 161 1.23 -21.74 -4.25
C VAL A 161 0.26 -22.46 -5.19
N MET A 162 0.45 -22.33 -6.50
CA MET A 162 -0.54 -22.77 -7.50
C MET A 162 -0.20 -24.11 -8.14
N ALA A 163 1.08 -24.41 -8.39
CA ALA A 163 1.48 -25.62 -9.11
C ALA A 163 1.96 -26.72 -8.15
N LEU A 164 2.76 -26.36 -7.15
CA LEU A 164 3.36 -27.32 -6.22
C LEU A 164 2.36 -28.23 -5.48
N PRO A 165 1.16 -27.78 -5.06
CA PRO A 165 0.21 -28.68 -4.38
C PRO A 165 -0.24 -29.87 -5.23
N ASP A 166 -0.45 -29.67 -6.54
CA ASP A 166 -0.87 -30.75 -7.44
C ASP A 166 0.30 -31.67 -7.81
N ILE A 167 1.52 -31.13 -7.85
CA ILE A 167 2.76 -31.91 -7.99
C ILE A 167 2.95 -32.83 -6.77
N ILE A 168 2.82 -32.30 -5.55
CA ILE A 168 2.97 -33.08 -4.30
C ILE A 168 1.89 -34.16 -4.20
N ARG A 169 0.68 -33.88 -4.70
CA ARG A 169 -0.42 -34.86 -4.74
C ARG A 169 -0.28 -35.92 -5.84
N GLY A 170 0.81 -35.89 -6.61
CA GLY A 170 1.06 -36.84 -7.70
C GLY A 170 0.09 -36.69 -8.88
N LYS A 171 -0.60 -35.55 -8.99
CA LYS A 171 -1.58 -35.29 -10.06
C LYS A 171 -0.94 -34.71 -11.33
N ALA A 172 0.28 -34.20 -11.23
CA ALA A 172 0.99 -33.56 -12.32
C ALA A 172 1.99 -34.53 -12.97
N THR A 173 1.99 -34.58 -14.30
CA THR A 173 3.02 -35.27 -15.08
C THR A 173 4.28 -34.42 -15.23
N TYR A 174 5.40 -35.02 -15.65
CA TYR A 174 6.64 -34.27 -15.93
C TYR A 174 6.44 -33.17 -16.99
N THR A 175 5.61 -33.42 -17.99
CA THR A 175 5.22 -32.42 -19.00
C THR A 175 4.44 -31.27 -18.39
N ASP A 176 3.51 -31.55 -17.47
CA ASP A 176 2.74 -30.51 -16.78
C ASP A 176 3.63 -29.63 -15.93
N ILE A 177 4.62 -30.22 -15.23
CA ILE A 177 5.59 -29.47 -14.42
C ILE A 177 6.38 -28.50 -15.31
N GLY A 178 6.90 -28.97 -16.46
CA GLY A 178 7.64 -28.13 -17.40
C GLY A 178 6.79 -26.96 -17.94
N ILE A 179 5.54 -27.23 -18.31
CA ILE A 179 4.60 -26.22 -18.79
C ILE A 179 4.31 -25.18 -17.68
N GLN A 180 4.05 -25.62 -16.45
CA GLN A 180 3.80 -24.73 -15.32
C GLN A 180 4.99 -23.82 -15.03
N VAL A 181 6.22 -24.35 -15.04
CA VAL A 181 7.44 -23.53 -14.86
C VAL A 181 7.52 -22.43 -15.92
N ILE A 182 7.30 -22.77 -17.20
CA ILE A 182 7.34 -21.80 -18.30
C ILE A 182 6.26 -20.74 -18.12
N ILE A 183 5.02 -21.14 -17.83
CA ILE A 183 3.90 -20.22 -17.62
C ILE A 183 4.22 -19.23 -16.50
N TRP A 184 4.68 -19.70 -15.34
CA TRP A 184 4.94 -18.82 -14.20
C TRP A 184 6.16 -17.92 -14.42
N LEU A 185 7.19 -18.38 -15.14
CA LEU A 185 8.31 -17.53 -15.53
C LEU A 185 7.86 -16.40 -16.46
N VAL A 186 7.09 -16.70 -17.52
CA VAL A 186 6.56 -15.68 -18.44
C VAL A 186 5.66 -14.71 -17.69
N ALA A 187 4.74 -15.20 -16.86
CA ALA A 187 3.85 -14.37 -16.05
C ALA A 187 4.65 -13.47 -15.07
N GLY A 188 5.70 -14.00 -14.44
CA GLY A 188 6.57 -13.23 -13.56
C GLY A 188 7.36 -12.14 -14.26
N LEU A 189 7.89 -12.42 -15.45
CA LEU A 189 8.57 -11.40 -16.27
C LEU A 189 7.60 -10.29 -16.71
N LEU A 190 6.40 -10.65 -17.16
CA LEU A 190 5.35 -9.68 -17.51
C LEU A 190 4.96 -8.82 -16.31
N PHE A 191 4.75 -9.45 -15.16
CA PHE A 191 4.45 -8.75 -13.90
C PHE A 191 5.58 -7.79 -13.50
N GLY A 192 6.83 -8.26 -13.49
CA GLY A 192 7.99 -7.44 -13.17
C GLY A 192 8.12 -6.23 -14.10
N GLY A 193 7.97 -6.44 -15.41
CA GLY A 193 8.00 -5.38 -16.42
C GLY A 193 6.88 -4.36 -16.25
N LEU A 194 5.64 -4.81 -16.03
CA LEU A 194 4.50 -3.93 -15.77
C LEU A 194 4.73 -3.07 -14.53
N MET A 195 5.22 -3.67 -13.45
CA MET A 195 5.50 -2.95 -12.20
C MET A 195 6.66 -1.96 -12.35
N GLN A 196 7.66 -2.25 -13.19
CA GLN A 196 8.70 -1.28 -13.55
C GLN A 196 8.10 -0.07 -14.27
N LEU A 197 7.15 -0.29 -15.19
CA LEU A 197 6.47 0.79 -15.90
C LEU A 197 5.55 1.64 -15.01
N ILE A 198 5.02 1.06 -13.93
CA ILE A 198 4.13 1.76 -12.99
C ILE A 198 4.92 2.48 -11.89
N LEU A 199 5.85 1.78 -11.24
CA LEU A 199 6.61 2.29 -10.08
C LEU A 199 7.90 3.00 -10.48
N GLY A 200 8.53 2.57 -11.58
CA GLY A 200 9.80 3.08 -12.08
C GLY A 200 9.68 4.32 -12.96
N GLN A 201 8.51 4.97 -13.00
CA GLN A 201 8.34 6.27 -13.65
C GLN A 201 9.10 7.36 -12.89
N SER A 202 10.41 7.42 -13.11
CA SER A 202 11.21 8.62 -12.96
C SER A 202 11.39 9.23 -14.35
N LYS A 203 11.30 10.56 -14.46
CA LYS A 203 11.50 11.31 -15.72
C LYS A 203 12.95 11.23 -16.24
N SER A 204 13.87 10.67 -15.47
CA SER A 204 15.30 10.52 -15.79
C SER A 204 15.60 9.37 -16.77
N LYS A 205 14.93 9.32 -17.93
CA LYS A 205 15.31 8.36 -18.98
C LYS A 205 15.24 8.93 -20.40
N ASN A 206 15.47 10.23 -20.54
CA ASN A 206 15.80 10.89 -21.81
C ASN A 206 16.97 11.87 -21.55
N GLU A 207 18.17 11.33 -21.39
CA GLU A 207 19.43 11.93 -21.84
C GLU A 207 20.23 10.84 -22.56
#